data_AF-A0A1Y0EQ57-F1
#
_entry.id   AF-A0A1Y0EQ57-F1
#
_cell.length_a   1.000
_cell.length_b   1.000
_cell.length_c   1.000
_cell.angle_alpha   90.00
_cell.angle_beta   90.00
_cell.angle_gamma   90.00
#
_symmetry.space_group_name_H-M   'P 1'
#
loop_
_entity.id
_entity.type
_entity.pdbx_description
1 polymer ?
#
loop_
_entity_poly.entity_id
_entity_poly.type
_entity_poly.pdbx_seq_one_letter_code
_entity_poly.pdbx_strand_id
1 'polypeptide(L)' 'MGVSITPDSKQRADTPGQWWPHATLRHMGRGENWPPISHPQACASQDEADAVALRLAKRHIREALHQG' A
#
# COMPACT_ATOMS: atom_id res chain seq x y z
N MET A 1 14.29 -11.08 7.71
CA MET A 1 13.83 -10.91 6.31
C MET A 1 12.96 -9.66 6.27
N GLY A 2 13.23 -8.71 5.35
CA GLY A 2 12.52 -7.42 5.29
C GLY A 2 11.64 -7.31 4.06
N VAL A 3 10.49 -6.64 4.19
CA VAL A 3 9.65 -6.22 3.07
C VAL A 3 9.74 -4.70 2.97
N SER A 4 10.07 -4.18 1.79
CA SER A 4 10.01 -2.75 1.51
C SER A 4 8.59 -2.38 1.07
N ILE A 5 8.08 -1.26 1.60
CA ILE A 5 6.78 -0.70 1.25
C ILE A 5 7.04 0.61 0.50
N THR A 6 6.50 0.75 -0.71
CA THR A 6 6.56 2.01 -1.48
C THR A 6 5.14 2.51 -1.70
N PRO A 7 4.70 3.56 -0.99
CA PRO A 7 3.43 4.23 -1.25
C PRO A 7 3.44 4.86 -2.64
N ASP A 8 2.37 4.63 -3.39
CA ASP A 8 2.16 5.17 -4.73
C ASP A 8 0.66 5.43 -4.94
N SER A 9 0.02 6.11 -3.99
CA SER A 9 -1.40 6.44 -4.04
C SER A 9 -1.74 7.22 -5.31
N LYS A 10 -2.90 6.89 -5.89
CA LYS A 10 -3.26 7.34 -7.23
C LYS A 10 -4.52 8.18 -7.19
N GLN A 11 -4.47 9.29 -7.91
CA GLN A 11 -5.65 10.06 -8.26
C GLN A 11 -6.25 9.50 -9.55
N ARG A 12 -7.57 9.35 -9.61
CA ARG A 12 -8.27 8.98 -10.86
C ARG A 12 -8.67 10.25 -11.61
N ALA A 13 -8.53 10.22 -12.93
CA ALA A 13 -8.86 11.37 -13.79
C ALA A 13 -10.31 11.85 -13.60
N ASP A 14 -11.23 10.94 -13.35
CA ASP A 14 -12.67 11.23 -13.24
C ASP A 14 -13.08 11.85 -11.89
N THR A 15 -12.15 11.91 -10.93
CA THR A 15 -12.44 12.34 -9.54
C THR A 15 -11.31 13.21 -8.99
N PRO A 16 -11.18 14.44 -9.49
CA PRO A 16 -10.19 15.38 -8.99
C PRO A 16 -10.38 15.64 -7.48
N GLY A 17 -9.28 15.69 -6.73
CA GLY A 17 -9.27 15.84 -5.27
C GLY A 17 -9.46 14.55 -4.47
N GLN A 18 -9.69 13.40 -5.13
CA GLN A 18 -9.81 12.10 -4.46
C GLN A 18 -8.59 11.23 -4.73
N TRP A 19 -8.01 10.70 -3.66
CA TRP A 19 -6.81 9.87 -3.71
C TRP A 19 -7.11 8.45 -3.26
N TRP A 20 -6.79 7.47 -4.09
CA TRP A 20 -6.94 6.05 -3.75
C TRP A 20 -5.65 5.54 -3.10
N PRO A 21 -5.73 5.05 -1.85
CA PRO A 21 -4.59 4.43 -1.18
C PRO A 21 -4.03 3.29 -2.00
N HIS A 22 -2.75 3.36 -2.32
CA HIS A 22 -2.04 2.31 -3.03
C HIS A 22 -0.59 2.22 -2.54
N ALA A 23 -0.09 1.00 -2.36
CA ALA A 23 1.31 0.76 -2.04
C ALA A 23 1.80 -0.54 -2.68
N THR A 24 3.01 -0.50 -3.21
CA THR A 24 3.72 -1.69 -3.70
C THR A 24 4.59 -2.31 -2.61
N LEU A 25 4.64 -3.64 -2.59
CA LEU A 25 5.38 -4.44 -1.62
C LEU A 25 6.44 -5.26 -2.33
N ARG A 26 7.68 -5.24 -1.82
CA ARG A 26 8.77 -6.06 -2.35
C ARG A 26 9.53 -6.75 -1.24
N HIS A 27 9.67 -8.06 -1.35
CA HIS A 27 10.41 -8.89 -0.41
C HIS A 27 11.91 -8.78 -0.69
N MET A 28 12.66 -8.14 0.21
CA MET A 28 14.08 -7.85 0.02
C MET A 28 14.96 -9.10 0.06
N GLY A 29 14.50 -10.17 0.73
CA GLY A 29 15.27 -11.42 0.84
C GLY A 29 15.19 -12.34 -0.38
N ARG A 30 14.15 -12.20 -1.22
CA ARG A 30 13.94 -13.02 -2.43
C ARG A 30 13.91 -12.19 -3.72
N GLY A 31 13.87 -10.86 -3.60
CA GLY A 31 13.67 -9.96 -4.73
C GLY A 31 12.26 -10.02 -5.34
N GLU A 32 11.34 -10.77 -4.73
CA GLU A 32 9.98 -11.00 -5.22
C GLU A 32 9.06 -9.84 -4.88
N ASN A 33 8.17 -9.49 -5.81
CA ASN A 33 7.10 -8.55 -5.55
C ASN A 33 5.92 -9.28 -4.91
N TRP A 34 5.41 -8.72 -3.83
CA TRP A 34 4.18 -9.17 -3.20
C TRP A 34 2.98 -8.49 -3.87
N PRO A 35 1.76 -9.04 -3.71
CA PRO A 35 0.56 -8.38 -4.16
C PRO A 35 0.50 -6.93 -3.65
N PRO A 36 0.19 -5.96 -4.51
CA PRO A 36 0.08 -4.57 -4.09
C PRO A 36 -1.13 -4.40 -3.16
N ILE A 37 -1.01 -3.43 -2.26
CA ILE A 37 -2.08 -3.06 -1.34
C ILE A 37 -2.86 -1.91 -1.95
N SER A 38 -4.17 -2.06 -2.03
CA SER A 38 -5.08 -1.00 -2.41
C SER A 38 -6.28 -0.95 -1.46
N HIS A 39 -6.88 0.23 -1.33
CA HIS A 39 -8.08 0.42 -0.51
C HIS A 39 -9.22 0.97 -1.37
N PRO A 40 -10.47 0.48 -1.20
CA PRO A 40 -11.59 0.92 -2.03
C PRO A 40 -12.05 2.35 -1.74
N GLN A 41 -11.83 2.84 -0.50
CA GLN A 41 -12.23 4.18 -0.09
C GLN A 41 -11.15 5.21 -0.47
N ALA A 42 -11.59 6.29 -1.10
CA ALA A 42 -10.74 7.45 -1.40
C ALA A 42 -10.53 8.35 -0.18
N CYS A 43 -9.40 9.03 -0.17
CA CYS A 43 -9.00 10.04 0.81
C CYS A 43 -9.00 11.44 0.19
N ALA A 44 -9.02 12.46 1.05
CA ALA A 44 -9.07 13.86 0.61
C ALA A 44 -7.69 14.39 0.14
N SER A 45 -6.60 13.70 0.51
CA SER A 45 -5.24 14.07 0.13
C SER A 45 -4.38 12.84 -0.17
N GLN A 46 -3.27 13.06 -0.89
CA GLN A 46 -2.28 12.03 -1.17
C GLN A 46 -1.65 11.51 0.13
N ASP A 47 -1.29 12.40 1.06
CA ASP A 47 -0.66 12.03 2.33
C ASP A 47 -1.56 11.13 3.19
N GLU A 48 -2.87 11.41 3.23
CA GLU A 48 -3.83 10.54 3.90
C GLU A 48 -3.91 9.17 3.23
N ALA A 49 -3.98 9.15 1.90
CA ALA A 49 -4.04 7.91 1.14
C ALA A 49 -2.77 7.06 1.35
N ASP A 50 -1.59 7.68 1.34
CA ASP A 50 -0.32 7.02 1.59
C ASP A 50 -0.24 6.50 3.04
N ALA A 51 -0.72 7.26 4.02
CA ALA A 51 -0.77 6.82 5.41
C ALA A 51 -1.70 5.60 5.60
N VAL A 52 -2.84 5.57 4.91
CA VAL A 52 -3.76 4.42 4.90
C VAL A 52 -3.10 3.21 4.24
N ALA A 53 -2.50 3.39 3.06
CA ALA A 53 -1.81 2.33 2.33
C ALA A 53 -0.66 1.73 3.16
N LEU A 54 0.14 2.58 3.83
CA LEU A 54 1.20 2.15 4.74
C LEU A 54 0.66 1.33 5.91
N ARG A 55 -0.45 1.75 6.53
CA ARG A 55 -1.05 1.03 7.65
C ARG A 55 -1.54 -0.36 7.24
N LEU A 56 -2.20 -0.44 6.08
CA LEU A 56 -2.69 -1.71 5.51
C LEU A 56 -1.53 -2.62 5.12
N ALA A 57 -0.48 -2.08 4.49
CA ALA A 57 0.73 -2.81 4.14
C ALA A 57 1.43 -3.42 5.36
N LYS A 58 1.63 -2.63 6.43
CA LYS A 58 2.23 -3.13 7.68
C LYS A 58 1.40 -4.25 8.29
N ARG A 59 0.08 -4.13 8.27
CA ARG A 59 -0.84 -5.17 8.76
C ARG A 59 -0.72 -6.44 7.92
N HIS A 60 -0.78 -6.32 6.59
CA HIS A 60 -0.66 -7.46 5.67
C HIS A 60 0.68 -8.19 5.83
N ILE A 61 1.78 -7.46 5.94
CA ILE A 61 3.11 -8.04 6.19
C ILE A 61 3.13 -8.80 7.51
N ARG A 62 2.57 -8.23 8.58
CA ARG A 62 2.52 -8.89 9.89
C ARG A 62 1.70 -10.18 9.84
N GLU A 63 0.54 -10.16 9.19
CA GLU A 63 -0.34 -11.33 9.03
C GLU A 63 0.35 -12.42 8.19
N ALA A 64 0.98 -12.05 7.07
CA ALA A 64 1.69 -12.98 6.21
C ALA A 64 2.93 -13.61 6.88
N LEU A 65 3.68 -12.84 7.67
CA LEU A 65 4.86 -13.34 8.40
C LEU A 65 4.49 -14.22 9.60
N HIS A 66 3.29 -14.08 10.16
CA HIS A 66 2.83 -14.90 11.29
C HIS A 66 2.19 -16.22 10.83
N GLN A 67 1.76 -16.31 9.57
CA GLN A 67 1.20 -17.54 8.98
C GLN A 67 2.24 -18.44 8.32
N GLY A 68 3.53 -18.07 8.35
CA GLY A 68 4.64 -18.79 7.72
C GLY A 68 5.56 -19.48 8.71
#